data_AF-A0AAU9JHV2-F1
#
_entry.id   AF-A0AAU9JHV2-F1
#
_cell.length_a   1.000
_cell.length_b   1.000
_cell.length_c   1.000
_cell.angle_alpha   90.00
_cell.angle_beta   90.00
_cell.angle_gamma   90.00
#
_symmetry.space_group_name_H-M   'P 1'
#
loop_
_entity.id
_entity.type
_entity.pdbx_description
1 polymer ?
#
loop_
_entity_poly.entity_id
_entity_poly.type
_entity_poly.pdbx_seq_one_letter_code
_entity_poly.pdbx_strand_id
1 'polypeptide(L)'
;MVPHHGYWRDNKYTDHFWKCPYSPACLGSPDLNNISYTGICKKGYKGNMCQSCDSGYSRLYKNECQKCPDTNTNIIRMFGFIIIFIFIALLTIRASKNSILGISTFTSIYIKIFWNYLHIMIIITTFNLNWHENWWNCFILN
;
A
#
# COMPACT_ATOMS: atom_id res chain seq x y z
N MET A 1 -5.34 -13.53 32.35
CA MET A 1 -4.61 -13.91 31.11
C MET A 1 -4.45 -12.67 30.24
N VAL A 2 -3.30 -12.52 29.57
CA VAL A 2 -2.94 -11.32 28.79
C VAL A 2 -2.33 -11.74 27.45
N PRO A 3 -2.46 -10.92 26.39
CA PRO A 3 -1.92 -11.26 25.07
C PRO A 3 -0.40 -11.21 25.06
N HIS A 4 0.21 -12.21 24.43
CA HIS A 4 1.64 -12.21 24.11
C HIS A 4 1.93 -11.37 22.87
N HIS A 5 3.21 -11.07 22.64
CA HIS A 5 3.66 -10.36 21.45
C HIS A 5 3.17 -11.04 20.16
N GLY A 6 2.65 -10.25 19.21
CA GLY A 6 2.02 -10.74 17.98
C GLY A 6 0.54 -11.11 18.08
N TYR A 7 -0.05 -11.02 19.28
CA TYR A 7 -1.45 -11.32 19.53
C TYR A 7 -2.20 -10.14 20.14
N TRP A 8 -3.51 -10.12 19.92
CA TRP A 8 -4.43 -9.12 20.44
C TRP A 8 -5.67 -9.81 21.03
N ARG A 9 -6.30 -9.16 22.01
CA ARG A 9 -7.49 -9.66 22.70
C ARG A 9 -8.58 -8.59 22.66
N ASP A 10 -9.81 -9.00 22.41
CA ASP A 10 -10.96 -8.11 22.27
C ASP A 10 -11.44 -7.51 23.58
N ASN A 11 -11.51 -8.31 24.64
CA ASN A 11 -11.93 -7.84 25.96
C ASN A 11 -11.26 -8.64 27.09
N LYS A 12 -11.32 -8.13 28.32
CA LYS A 12 -10.77 -8.80 29.50
C LYS A 12 -11.46 -10.10 29.91
N TYR A 13 -12.63 -10.40 29.33
CA TYR A 13 -13.48 -11.56 29.66
C TYR A 13 -13.36 -12.73 28.67
N THR A 14 -12.74 -12.53 27.51
CA THR A 14 -12.70 -13.54 26.45
C THR A 14 -11.39 -14.31 26.49
N ASP A 15 -11.40 -15.64 26.41
CA ASP A 15 -10.13 -16.40 26.41
C ASP A 15 -9.53 -16.57 25.00
N HIS A 16 -10.10 -15.86 24.02
CA HIS A 16 -9.67 -15.90 22.63
C HIS A 16 -8.65 -14.81 22.33
N PHE A 17 -7.52 -15.23 21.75
CA PHE A 17 -6.45 -14.37 21.28
C PHE A 17 -6.35 -14.44 19.76
N TRP A 18 -6.37 -13.29 19.11
CA TRP A 18 -6.29 -13.16 17.67
C TRP A 18 -4.86 -12.84 17.26
N LYS A 19 -4.35 -13.55 16.25
CA LYS A 19 -3.03 -13.26 15.66
C LYS A 19 -3.12 -11.97 14.84
N CYS A 20 -2.19 -11.06 15.08
CA CYS A 20 -2.21 -9.77 14.40
C CYS A 20 -1.77 -9.91 12.92
N PRO A 21 -2.42 -9.18 11.98
CA PRO A 21 -2.04 -9.19 10.57
C PRO A 21 -0.59 -8.76 10.32
N TYR A 22 -0.07 -7.86 11.16
CA TYR A 22 1.34 -7.49 11.22
C TYR A 22 1.85 -7.75 12.64
N SER A 23 2.53 -8.88 12.84
CA SER A 23 2.96 -9.33 14.17
C SER A 23 3.74 -8.26 14.97
N PRO A 24 4.64 -7.45 14.38
CA PRO A 24 5.37 -6.42 15.12
C PRO A 24 4.52 -5.22 15.55
N ALA A 25 3.26 -5.08 15.10
CA ALA A 25 2.36 -4.03 15.58
C ALA A 25 1.77 -4.36 16.95
N CYS A 26 1.63 -5.63 17.31
CA CYS A 26 1.05 -6.06 18.57
C CYS A 26 2.14 -6.38 19.58
N LEU A 27 2.37 -5.50 20.54
CA LEU A 27 3.37 -5.70 21.59
C LEU A 27 2.86 -6.64 22.69
N GLY A 28 1.56 -6.90 22.75
CA GLY A 28 0.92 -7.67 23.82
C GLY A 28 0.89 -6.85 25.13
N SER A 29 1.11 -7.49 26.26
CA SER A 29 1.28 -6.82 27.57
C SER A 29 2.71 -7.02 28.10
N PRO A 30 3.69 -6.25 27.60
CA PRO A 30 5.11 -6.45 27.94
C PRO A 30 5.45 -6.10 29.40
N ASP A 31 4.76 -5.12 29.99
CA ASP A 31 5.07 -4.64 31.34
C ASP A 31 4.19 -5.32 32.39
N LEU A 32 4.83 -5.90 33.41
CA LEU A 32 4.16 -6.45 34.60
C LEU A 32 3.46 -5.37 35.44
N ASN A 33 3.94 -4.13 35.36
CA ASN A 33 3.41 -3.00 36.13
C ASN A 33 2.26 -2.27 35.41
N ASN A 34 2.15 -2.42 34.08
CA ASN A 34 1.11 -1.79 33.25
C ASN A 34 0.43 -2.86 32.39
N ILE A 35 -0.40 -3.66 33.06
CA ILE A 35 -1.07 -4.80 32.45
C ILE A 35 -2.18 -4.30 31.50
N SER A 36 -2.01 -4.59 30.21
CA SER A 36 -3.06 -4.37 29.22
C SER A 36 -3.75 -5.68 28.89
N TYR A 37 -5.03 -5.79 29.22
CA TYR A 37 -5.82 -6.99 28.94
C TYR A 37 -6.09 -7.19 27.46
N THR A 38 -6.17 -6.12 26.67
CA THR A 38 -6.41 -6.16 25.21
C THR A 38 -5.11 -6.23 24.40
N GLY A 39 -4.01 -5.74 24.96
CA GLY A 39 -2.70 -5.64 24.32
C GLY A 39 -2.38 -4.22 23.86
N ILE A 40 -1.09 -3.89 23.87
CA ILE A 40 -0.57 -2.56 23.51
C ILE A 40 -0.13 -2.60 22.05
N CYS A 41 -0.53 -1.57 21.30
CA CYS A 41 -0.09 -1.37 19.93
C CYS A 41 1.24 -0.63 19.87
N LYS A 42 2.09 -1.00 18.91
CA LYS A 42 3.29 -0.25 18.56
C LYS A 42 2.90 1.16 18.11
N LYS A 43 3.77 2.14 18.38
CA LYS A 43 3.60 3.52 17.94
C LYS A 43 3.27 3.60 16.44
N GLY A 44 2.23 4.35 16.10
CA GLY A 44 1.74 4.50 14.73
C GLY A 44 0.63 3.53 14.33
N TYR A 45 0.25 2.61 15.22
CA TYR A 45 -0.86 1.68 15.04
C TYR A 45 -1.95 1.91 16.11
N LYS A 46 -3.20 1.64 15.75
CA LYS A 46 -4.37 1.74 16.62
C LYS A 46 -5.48 0.78 16.22
N GLY A 47 -6.51 0.72 17.05
CA GLY A 47 -7.72 -0.07 16.81
C GLY A 47 -7.52 -1.56 17.03
N ASN A 48 -8.53 -2.34 16.63
CA ASN A 48 -8.56 -3.78 16.86
C ASN A 48 -7.42 -4.47 16.12
N MET A 49 -6.76 -5.43 16.79
CA MET A 49 -5.59 -6.16 16.28
C MET A 49 -4.43 -5.25 15.84
N CYS A 50 -4.41 -4.00 16.33
CA CYS A 50 -3.48 -2.96 15.90
C CYS A 50 -3.43 -2.82 14.37
N GLN A 51 -4.55 -3.07 13.69
CA GLN A 51 -4.56 -3.13 12.24
C GLN A 51 -4.58 -1.73 11.64
N SER A 52 -5.21 -0.73 12.26
CA SER A 52 -5.35 0.62 11.70
C SER A 52 -4.13 1.47 11.97
N CYS A 53 -3.78 2.38 11.05
CA CYS A 53 -2.70 3.34 11.29
C CYS A 53 -3.22 4.51 12.12
N ASP A 54 -2.39 5.00 13.04
CA ASP A 54 -2.71 6.15 13.85
C ASP A 54 -2.56 7.46 13.06
N SER A 55 -3.06 8.57 13.62
CA SER A 55 -3.00 9.88 13.01
C SER A 55 -1.55 10.29 12.72
N GLY A 56 -1.28 10.72 11.48
CA GLY A 56 0.07 11.01 11.02
C GLY A 56 0.87 9.77 10.57
N TYR A 57 0.24 8.61 10.46
CA TYR A 57 0.80 7.40 9.84
C TYR A 57 -0.09 6.93 8.70
N SER A 58 0.52 6.29 7.71
CA SER A 58 -0.17 5.69 6.55
C SER A 58 0.32 4.26 6.33
N ARG A 59 -0.53 3.44 5.71
CA ARG A 59 -0.25 2.02 5.46
C ARG A 59 0.62 1.87 4.23
N LEU A 60 1.71 1.13 4.38
CA LEU A 60 2.58 0.65 3.31
C LEU A 60 2.28 -0.83 3.02
N TYR A 61 3.22 -1.51 2.37
CA TYR A 61 3.11 -2.92 2.03
C TYR A 61 3.00 -3.81 3.29
N LYS A 62 2.27 -4.94 3.20
CA LYS A 62 2.12 -5.94 4.27
C LYS A 62 1.61 -5.40 5.62
N ASN A 63 0.67 -4.44 5.61
CA ASN A 63 0.06 -3.87 6.81
C ASN A 63 1.00 -3.07 7.72
N GLU A 64 2.17 -2.67 7.22
CA GLU A 64 3.07 -1.81 7.98
C GLU A 64 2.62 -0.35 7.93
N CYS A 65 2.51 0.31 9.08
CA CYS A 65 2.22 1.75 9.18
C CYS A 65 3.53 2.54 9.28
N GLN A 66 3.73 3.48 8.35
CA GLN A 66 4.88 4.40 8.32
C GLN A 66 4.42 5.83 8.61
N LYS A 67 5.26 6.62 9.28
CA LYS A 67 4.99 8.04 9.55
C LYS A 67 4.82 8.79 8.23
N CYS A 68 3.75 9.58 8.13
CA CYS A 68 3.54 10.50 7.02
C CYS A 68 4.67 11.53 6.98
N PRO A 69 5.27 11.78 5.81
CA PRO A 69 6.25 12.86 5.66
C PRO A 69 5.62 14.23 5.94
N ASP A 70 6.46 15.19 6.34
CA ASP A 70 6.02 16.55 6.64
C ASP A 70 5.41 17.23 5.41
N THR A 71 4.49 18.16 5.66
CA THR A 71 3.74 18.87 4.60
C THR A 71 4.67 19.52 3.58
N ASN A 72 5.75 20.15 4.03
CA ASN A 72 6.73 20.80 3.15
C ASN A 72 7.42 19.79 2.23
N THR A 73 7.80 18.62 2.76
CA THR A 73 8.41 17.55 1.96
C THR A 73 7.42 17.02 0.92
N ASN A 74 6.14 16.88 1.26
CA ASN A 74 5.12 16.47 0.30
C ASN A 74 4.89 17.50 -0.81
N ILE A 75 4.84 18.78 -0.47
CA ILE A 75 4.72 19.86 -1.44
C ILE A 75 5.89 19.83 -2.42
N ILE A 76 7.13 19.76 -1.92
CA ILE A 76 8.33 19.68 -2.76
C ILE A 76 8.30 18.44 -3.65
N ARG A 77 7.92 17.27 -3.12
CA ARG A 77 7.77 16.04 -3.90
C ARG A 77 6.74 16.19 -5.02
N MET A 78 5.59 16.80 -4.71
CA MET A 78 4.51 17.00 -5.69
C MET A 78 4.96 17.92 -6.83
N PHE A 79 5.57 19.06 -6.52
CA PHE A 79 6.13 19.95 -7.54
C PHE A 79 7.28 19.28 -8.31
N GLY A 80 8.12 18.50 -7.64
CA GLY A 80 9.18 17.72 -8.29
C GLY A 80 8.63 16.77 -9.35
N PHE A 81 7.56 16.03 -9.05
CA PHE A 81 6.91 15.15 -10.02
C PHE A 81 6.31 15.93 -11.20
N ILE A 82 5.67 17.07 -10.95
CA ILE A 82 5.11 17.93 -12.01
C ILE A 82 6.23 18.42 -12.95
N ILE A 83 7.35 18.89 -12.40
CA ILE A 83 8.48 19.37 -13.20
C ILE A 83 9.09 18.25 -14.04
N ILE A 84 9.31 17.07 -13.44
CA ILE A 84 9.81 15.88 -14.17
C ILE A 84 8.84 15.49 -15.29
N PHE A 85 7.53 15.50 -15.01
CA PHE A 85 6.52 15.16 -16.01
C PHE A 85 6.51 16.15 -17.18
N ILE A 86 6.55 17.46 -16.92
CA ILE A 86 6.66 18.50 -17.95
C ILE A 86 7.94 18.31 -18.77
N PHE A 87 9.07 18.05 -18.09
CA PHE A 87 10.36 17.82 -18.76
C PHE A 87 10.28 16.62 -19.72
N ILE A 88 9.75 15.49 -19.27
CA ILE A 88 9.54 14.30 -20.11
C ILE A 88 8.58 14.60 -21.27
N ALA A 89 7.49 15.35 -21.03
CA ALA A 89 6.56 15.75 -22.07
C ALA A 89 7.25 16.62 -23.15
N LEU A 90 8.08 17.57 -22.76
CA LEU A 90 8.84 18.39 -23.71
C LEU A 90 9.85 17.57 -24.53
N LEU A 91 10.54 16.62 -23.89
CA LEU A 91 11.45 15.70 -24.58
C LEU A 91 10.71 14.83 -25.60
N THR A 92 9.55 14.29 -25.24
CA THR A 92 8.75 13.45 -26.15
C THR A 92 8.15 14.26 -27.29
N ILE A 93 7.74 15.51 -27.07
CA ILE A 93 7.28 16.42 -28.14
C ILE A 93 8.43 16.74 -29.10
N ARG A 94 9.63 17.07 -28.60
CA ARG A 94 10.81 17.33 -29.44
C ARG A 94 11.20 16.10 -30.25
N ALA A 95 11.27 14.94 -29.62
CA ALA A 95 11.55 13.67 -30.29
C ALA A 95 10.50 13.38 -31.38
N SER A 96 9.22 13.67 -31.12
CA SER A 96 8.13 13.48 -32.08
C SER A 96 8.24 14.43 -33.28
N LYS A 97 8.59 15.71 -33.09
CA LYS A 97 8.81 16.64 -34.20
C LYS A 97 9.98 16.19 -35.10
N ASN A 98 11.09 15.76 -34.49
CA ASN A 98 12.24 15.24 -35.24
C ASN A 98 11.90 13.97 -36.02
N SER A 99 10.99 13.15 -35.51
CA SER A 99 10.51 11.94 -36.19
C SER A 99 9.67 12.23 -37.45
N ILE A 100 8.92 13.34 -37.46
CA ILE A 100 8.10 13.79 -38.60
C ILE A 100 8.98 14.34 -39.74
N LEU A 101 10.16 14.89 -39.42
CA LEU A 101 11.14 15.38 -40.40
C LEU A 101 11.89 14.25 -41.15
N GLY A 102 11.44 12.99 -41.01
CA GLY A 102 11.84 11.87 -41.89
C GLY A 102 12.84 10.88 -41.29
N ILE A 103 13.27 11.05 -40.03
CA ILE A 103 14.16 10.11 -39.34
C ILE A 103 13.39 9.49 -38.17
N SER A 104 12.30 8.78 -38.46
CA SER A 104 11.64 7.95 -37.45
C SER A 104 12.13 6.51 -37.58
N THR A 105 13.09 6.14 -36.73
CA THR A 105 13.55 4.76 -36.64
C THR A 105 12.44 3.88 -36.04
N PHE A 106 12.33 2.63 -36.53
CA PHE A 106 11.39 1.60 -36.04
C PHE A 106 11.38 1.47 -34.50
N THR A 107 12.48 1.84 -33.84
CA THR A 107 12.66 1.95 -32.39
C THR A 107 11.49 2.65 -31.66
N SER A 108 10.94 3.74 -32.21
CA SER A 108 9.85 4.48 -31.54
C SER A 108 8.53 3.69 -31.47
N ILE A 109 8.26 2.83 -32.45
CA ILE A 109 7.06 1.99 -32.49
C ILE A 109 7.19 0.86 -31.48
N TYR A 110 8.34 0.18 -31.44
CA TYR A 110 8.59 -0.89 -30.47
C TYR A 110 8.54 -0.39 -29.02
N ILE A 111 9.08 0.81 -28.73
CA ILE A 111 9.00 1.42 -27.40
C ILE A 111 7.54 1.66 -27.00
N LYS A 112 6.69 2.14 -27.90
CA LYS A 112 5.26 2.38 -27.61
C LYS A 112 4.51 1.09 -27.27
N ILE A 113 4.72 0.03 -28.05
CA ILE A 113 4.10 -1.28 -27.82
C ILE A 113 4.57 -1.85 -26.47
N PHE A 114 5.87 -1.80 -26.21
CA PHE A 114 6.45 -2.27 -24.95
C PHE A 114 5.90 -1.50 -23.74
N TRP A 115 5.80 -0.16 -23.83
CA TRP A 115 5.26 0.66 -22.75
C TRP A 115 3.79 0.36 -22.47
N ASN A 116 2.99 0.16 -23.53
CA ASN A 116 1.60 -0.24 -23.40
C ASN A 116 1.47 -1.61 -22.69
N TYR A 117 2.30 -2.58 -23.06
CA TYR A 117 2.35 -3.89 -22.40
C TYR A 117 2.70 -3.80 -20.91
N LEU A 118 3.77 -3.06 -20.57
CA LEU A 118 4.17 -2.87 -19.17
C LEU A 118 3.06 -2.21 -18.35
N HIS A 119 2.38 -1.21 -18.92
CA HIS A 119 1.29 -0.52 -18.23
C HIS A 119 0.15 -1.48 -17.89
N ILE A 120 -0.26 -2.32 -18.84
CA ILE A 120 -1.30 -3.33 -18.62
C ILE A 120 -0.88 -4.32 -17.53
N MET A 121 0.37 -4.81 -17.57
CA MET A 121 0.87 -5.77 -16.56
C MET A 121 0.89 -5.17 -15.16
N ILE A 122 1.32 -3.92 -15.01
CA ILE A 122 1.30 -3.23 -13.72
C ILE A 122 -0.13 -3.14 -13.19
N ILE A 123 -1.08 -2.69 -14.01
CA ILE A 123 -2.49 -2.59 -13.62
C ILE A 123 -2.99 -3.95 -13.13
N ILE A 124 -2.76 -5.02 -13.88
CA ILE A 124 -3.17 -6.37 -13.50
C ILE A 124 -2.58 -6.78 -12.15
N THR A 125 -1.30 -6.50 -11.89
CA THR A 125 -0.67 -6.84 -10.60
C THR A 125 -1.16 -6.00 -9.42
N THR A 126 -1.66 -4.80 -9.66
CA THR A 126 -2.23 -3.95 -8.60
C THR A 126 -3.65 -4.38 -8.20
N PHE A 127 -4.36 -5.07 -9.09
CA PHE A 127 -5.65 -5.67 -8.75
C PHE A 127 -5.42 -6.97 -7.97
N ASN A 128 -5.61 -6.89 -6.65
CA ASN A 128 -5.74 -8.07 -5.80
C ASN A 128 -7.07 -8.76 -6.13
N LEU A 129 -7.06 -9.65 -7.13
CA LEU A 129 -8.17 -10.53 -7.47
C LEU A 129 -8.33 -11.63 -6.39
N ASN A 130 -8.66 -11.20 -5.18
CA ASN A 130 -9.17 -12.08 -4.14
C ASN A 130 -10.64 -12.37 -4.48
N TRP A 131 -10.88 -13.25 -5.44
CA TRP A 131 -12.21 -13.77 -5.71
C TRP A 131 -12.69 -14.43 -4.41
N HIS A 132 -13.68 -13.83 -3.75
CA HIS A 132 -14.31 -14.41 -2.57
C HIS A 132 -14.85 -15.81 -2.94
N GLU A 133 -14.78 -16.81 -2.08
CA GLU A 133 -15.15 -18.19 -2.44
C GLU A 133 -16.67 -18.38 -2.71
N ASN A 134 -17.48 -17.33 -2.58
CA ASN A 134 -18.95 -17.39 -2.67
C ASN A 134 -19.52 -16.94 -4.03
N TRP A 135 -18.69 -16.63 -5.04
CA TRP A 135 -19.18 -16.17 -6.35
C TRP A 135 -19.83 -17.29 -7.16
N TRP A 136 -19.54 -18.56 -6.83
CA TRP A 136 -20.18 -19.74 -7.45
C TRP A 136 -21.69 -19.79 -7.23
N ASN A 137 -22.21 -19.23 -6.13
CA ASN A 137 -23.65 -19.26 -5.84
C ASN A 137 -24.48 -18.34 -6.76
N CYS A 138 -23.86 -17.38 -7.46
CA CYS A 138 -24.56 -16.52 -8.41
C CYS A 138 -24.72 -17.16 -9.81
N PHE A 139 -23.91 -18.15 -10.17
CA PHE A 139 -23.94 -18.78 -11.50
C PHE A 139 -24.74 -20.09 -11.55
N ILE A 140 -25.18 -20.62 -10.40
CA ILE A 140 -25.93 -21.89 -10.30
C ILE A 140 -27.44 -21.66 -10.07
N LEU A 141 -27.89 -20.42 -9.87
CA LEU A 141 -29.31 -20.07 -9.70
C LEU A 141 -29.97 -19.45 -10.95
N ASN A 142 -29.56 -19.89 -12.15
CA ASN A 142 -30.34 -19.68 -13.38
C ASN A 142 -30.25 -20.89 -14.30
#